data_AF-A0A450VUN9-F1
#
_entry.id   AF-A0A450VUN9-F1
#
_cell.length_a   1.000
_cell.length_b   1.000
_cell.length_c   1.000
_cell.angle_alpha   90.00
_cell.angle_beta   90.00
_cell.angle_gamma   90.00
#
_symmetry.space_group_name_H-M   'P 1'
#
loop_
_entity.id
_entity.type
_entity.pdbx_description
1 polymer ?
#
loop_
_entity_poly.entity_id
_entity_poly.type
_entity_poly.pdbx_seq_one_letter_code
_entity_poly.pdbx_strand_id
1 'polypeptide(L)'
;YTPNPLDDYKRRWEIATLFGCLKSRGFDMERTHLRDLERLSKLLALLSLAFCWCYRVGEWRAEQKPIRRLKHKRPAYSVFRYGLDYLNELLLKSSERAMNQ
;
A
#
# COMPACT_ATOMS: atom_id res chain seq x y z
N TYR A 1 17.46 -10.14 17.47
CA TYR A 1 17.09 -9.22 18.55
C TYR A 1 17.96 -7.99 18.44
N THR A 2 17.37 -6.80 18.49
CA THR A 2 18.18 -5.58 18.53
C THR A 2 18.74 -5.40 19.94
N PRO A 3 19.91 -4.80 20.11
CA PRO A 3 20.49 -4.54 21.43
C PRO A 3 19.64 -3.59 22.29
N ASN A 4 18.66 -2.89 21.70
CA ASN A 4 17.74 -1.99 22.39
C ASN A 4 16.29 -2.50 22.28
N PRO A 5 15.68 -2.98 23.38
CA PRO A 5 14.29 -3.45 23.39
C PRO A 5 13.26 -2.45 22.87
N LEU A 6 13.53 -1.14 22.99
CA LEU A 6 12.64 -0.09 22.49
C LEU A 6 12.61 -0.06 20.96
N ASP A 7 13.69 -0.43 20.28
CA ASP A 7 13.75 -0.46 18.83
C ASP A 7 12.98 -1.66 18.27
N ASP A 8 13.02 -2.80 18.96
CA ASP A 8 12.14 -3.93 18.65
C ASP A 8 10.65 -3.59 18.90
N TYR A 9 10.34 -2.85 19.97
CA TYR A 9 8.96 -2.43 20.26
C TYR A 9 8.38 -1.49 19.19
N LYS A 10 9.20 -0.60 18.61
CA LYS A 10 8.77 0.30 17.52
C LYS A 10 8.32 -0.47 16.27
N ARG A 11 8.98 -1.59 15.94
CA ARG A 11 8.63 -2.44 14.78
C ARG A 11 7.23 -3.02 14.87
N ARG A 12 6.68 -3.22 16.08
CA ARG A 12 5.30 -3.69 16.27
C ARG A 12 4.27 -2.79 15.57
N TRP A 13 4.55 -1.48 15.43
CA TRP A 13 3.64 -0.54 14.79
C TRP A 13 3.54 -0.73 13.26
N GLU A 14 4.47 -1.47 12.65
CA GLU A 14 4.45 -1.79 11.22
C GLU A 14 3.19 -2.60 10.85
N ILE A 15 2.78 -3.53 11.71
CA ILE A 15 1.55 -4.33 11.51
C ILE A 15 0.30 -3.42 11.50
N ALA A 16 0.23 -2.42 12.37
CA ALA A 16 -0.87 -1.45 12.36
C ALA A 16 -0.88 -0.62 11.07
N THR A 17 0.30 -0.34 10.52
CA THR A 17 0.44 0.36 9.23
C THR A 17 -0.04 -0.51 8.08
N LEU A 18 0.33 -1.79 8.05
CA LEU A 18 -0.14 -2.79 7.10
C LEU A 18 -1.66 -2.92 7.13
N PHE A 19 -2.26 -3.12 8.31
CA PHE A 19 -3.73 -3.20 8.43
C PHE A 19 -4.43 -1.94 7.93
N GLY A 20 -3.85 -0.76 8.16
CA GLY A 20 -4.40 0.46 7.58
C GLY A 20 -4.35 0.49 6.05
N CYS A 21 -3.30 -0.06 5.43
CA CYS A 21 -3.18 -0.15 3.97
C CYS A 21 -4.18 -1.15 3.37
N LEU A 22 -4.50 -2.24 4.07
CA LEU A 22 -5.49 -3.23 3.62
C LEU A 22 -6.93 -2.71 3.74
N LYS A 23 -7.19 -1.80 4.69
CA LYS A 23 -8.51 -1.21 4.94
C LYS A 23 -8.67 0.13 4.20
N SER A 24 -9.37 1.07 4.82
CA SER A 24 -9.75 2.38 4.25
C SER A 24 -8.59 3.24 3.75
N ARG A 25 -7.35 3.04 4.21
CA ARG A 25 -6.18 3.81 3.71
C ARG A 25 -5.49 3.15 2.51
N GLY A 26 -6.06 2.14 1.88
CA GLY A 26 -5.52 1.57 0.65
C GLY A 26 -6.58 0.79 -0.12
N PHE A 27 -6.63 -0.53 0.08
CA PHE A 27 -7.46 -1.43 -0.72
C PHE A 27 -8.95 -1.47 -0.35
N ASP A 28 -9.33 -0.84 0.77
CA ASP A 28 -10.72 -0.74 1.23
C ASP A 28 -11.43 -2.10 1.34
N MET A 29 -10.71 -3.11 1.83
CA MET A 29 -11.20 -4.50 1.91
C MET A 29 -12.55 -4.63 2.65
N GLU A 30 -12.80 -3.78 3.64
CA GLU A 30 -14.02 -3.79 4.47
C GLU A 30 -15.28 -3.46 3.66
N ARG A 31 -15.16 -2.74 2.54
CA ARG A 31 -16.26 -2.39 1.64
C ARG A 31 -16.80 -3.59 0.85
N THR A 32 -16.04 -4.67 0.74
CA THR A 32 -16.50 -5.88 0.05
C THR A 32 -17.63 -6.62 0.80
N HIS A 33 -17.84 -6.30 2.09
CA HIS A 33 -18.80 -6.94 2.99
C HIS A 33 -18.73 -8.49 2.99
N LEU A 34 -17.59 -9.07 2.62
CA LEU A 34 -17.37 -10.51 2.63
C LEU A 34 -17.38 -11.04 4.06
N ARG A 35 -18.30 -11.96 4.34
CA ARG A 35 -18.46 -12.61 5.65
C ARG A 35 -17.96 -14.06 5.68
N ASP A 36 -17.75 -14.65 4.51
CA ASP A 36 -17.27 -16.01 4.38
C ASP A 36 -15.74 -16.10 4.63
N LEU A 37 -15.34 -16.99 5.54
CA LEU A 37 -13.95 -17.08 5.99
C LEU A 37 -13.01 -17.60 4.90
N GLU A 38 -13.44 -18.55 4.07
CA GLU A 38 -12.62 -19.08 2.99
C GLU A 38 -12.36 -18.02 1.92
N ARG A 39 -13.39 -17.26 1.55
CA ARG A 39 -13.27 -16.13 0.62
C ARG A 39 -12.39 -15.03 1.18
N LEU A 40 -12.49 -14.74 2.48
CA LEU A 40 -11.64 -13.75 3.13
C LEU A 40 -10.16 -14.17 3.09
N SER A 41 -9.87 -15.45 3.34
CA SER A 41 -8.51 -16.00 3.23
C SER A 41 -7.93 -15.82 1.82
N LYS A 42 -8.72 -16.15 0.78
CA LYS A 42 -8.32 -15.95 -0.62
C LYS A 42 -8.10 -14.47 -0.95
N LEU A 43 -8.99 -13.59 -0.48
CA LEU A 43 -8.85 -12.15 -0.67
C LEU A 43 -7.59 -11.62 0.00
N LEU A 44 -7.31 -12.01 1.24
CA LEU A 44 -6.10 -11.60 1.95
C LEU A 44 -4.82 -12.06 1.22
N ALA A 45 -4.81 -13.26 0.65
CA ALA A 45 -3.69 -13.73 -0.16
C ALA A 45 -3.46 -12.82 -1.39
N LEU A 46 -4.54 -12.49 -2.11
CA LEU A 46 -4.48 -11.57 -3.25
C LEU A 46 -4.04 -10.16 -2.85
N LEU A 47 -4.58 -9.62 -1.76
CA LEU A 47 -4.21 -8.30 -1.25
C LEU A 47 -2.75 -8.26 -0.77
N SER A 48 -2.22 -9.37 -0.25
CA SER A 48 -0.81 -9.47 0.13
C SER A 48 0.10 -9.35 -1.08
N LEU A 49 -0.24 -10.02 -2.19
CA LEU A 49 0.49 -9.90 -3.45
C LEU A 49 0.37 -8.47 -4.03
N ALA A 50 -0.84 -7.91 -4.04
CA ALA A 50 -1.07 -6.54 -4.49
C ALA A 50 -0.31 -5.51 -3.64
N PHE A 51 -0.23 -5.73 -2.32
CA PHE A 51 0.54 -4.89 -1.40
C PHE A 51 2.03 -4.89 -1.76
N CYS A 52 2.62 -6.07 -1.93
CA CYS A 52 4.02 -6.22 -2.33
C CYS A 52 4.30 -5.53 -3.66
N TRP A 53 3.38 -5.63 -4.62
CA TRP A 53 3.51 -4.96 -5.91
C TRP A 53 3.46 -3.42 -5.76
N CYS A 54 2.47 -2.89 -5.06
CA CYS A 54 2.36 -1.45 -4.79
C CYS A 54 3.60 -0.92 -4.07
N TYR A 55 4.11 -1.67 -3.09
CA TYR A 55 5.31 -1.29 -2.35
C TYR A 55 6.53 -1.22 -3.28
N ARG A 56 6.78 -2.27 -4.08
CA ARG A 56 7.92 -2.33 -5.00
C ARG A 56 7.86 -1.22 -6.06
N VAL A 57 6.69 -0.96 -6.61
CA VAL A 57 6.48 0.13 -7.57
C VAL A 57 6.68 1.49 -6.90
N GLY A 58 6.25 1.64 -5.65
CA GLY A 58 6.47 2.84 -4.86
C GLY A 58 7.96 3.12 -4.62
N GLU A 59 8.75 2.09 -4.32
CA GLU A 59 10.21 2.22 -4.17
C GLU A 59 10.85 2.68 -5.47
N TRP A 60 10.59 1.96 -6.57
CA TRP A 60 11.09 2.31 -7.90
C TRP A 60 10.69 3.74 -8.30
N ARG A 61 9.43 4.13 -8.06
CA ARG A 61 8.96 5.49 -8.37
C ARG A 61 9.63 6.53 -7.47
N ALA A 62 9.93 6.20 -6.22
CA ALA A 62 10.59 7.10 -5.28
C ALA A 62 12.06 7.35 -5.63
N GLU A 63 12.74 6.38 -6.26
CA GLU A 63 14.08 6.56 -6.82
C GLU A 63 14.06 7.57 -7.97
N GLN A 64 13.07 7.48 -8.86
CA GLN A 64 12.93 8.37 -10.02
C GLN A 64 12.41 9.77 -9.63
N LYS A 65 11.40 9.80 -8.75
CA LYS A 65 10.75 11.01 -8.27
C LYS A 65 10.55 10.90 -6.76
N PRO A 66 11.46 11.49 -5.97
CA PRO A 66 11.41 11.42 -4.52
C PRO A 66 10.08 11.91 -3.94
N ILE A 67 9.60 11.21 -2.92
CA ILE A 67 8.39 11.60 -2.19
C ILE A 67 8.68 12.92 -1.45
N ARG A 68 7.83 13.92 -1.68
CA ARG A 68 7.93 15.22 -1.01
C ARG A 68 7.99 15.05 0.50
N ARG A 69 8.98 15.67 1.15
CA ARG A 69 9.05 15.77 2.61
C ARG A 69 8.27 17.00 3.08
N LEU A 70 7.51 16.82 4.16
CA LEU A 70 6.76 17.90 4.82
C LEU A 70 7.68 18.69 5.76
N LYS A 71 7.19 19.83 6.27
CA LYS A 71 7.95 20.72 7.18
C LYS A 71 8.52 19.98 8.41
N HIS A 72 7.80 18.98 8.91
CA HIS A 72 8.22 18.11 10.03
C HIS A 72 9.08 16.90 9.60
N LYS A 73 9.78 16.97 8.46
CA LYS A 73 10.73 15.95 7.92
C LYS A 73 10.17 14.57 7.57
N ARG A 74 8.88 14.30 7.81
CA ARG A 74 8.22 13.04 7.40
C ARG A 74 7.78 13.12 5.93
N PRO A 75 7.77 11.99 5.20
CA PRO A 75 7.25 11.97 3.84
C PRO A 75 5.75 12.29 3.81
N ALA A 76 5.28 12.91 2.73
CA ALA A 76 3.87 13.25 2.55
C ALA A 76 2.97 12.01 2.41
N TYR A 77 3.51 10.94 1.83
CA TYR A 77 2.81 9.67 1.63
C TYR A 77 3.72 8.49 2.01
N SER A 78 3.13 7.34 2.33
CA SER A 78 3.89 6.10 2.43
C SER A 78 4.34 5.63 1.05
N VAL A 79 5.40 4.82 0.99
CA VAL A 79 5.89 4.19 -0.24
C VAL A 79 4.79 3.37 -0.92
N PHE A 80 4.05 2.57 -0.13
CA PHE A 80 2.88 1.84 -0.60
C PHE A 80 1.86 2.75 -1.30
N ARG A 81 1.46 3.86 -0.66
CA ARG A 81 0.47 4.78 -1.23
C ARG A 81 0.97 5.40 -2.53
N TYR A 82 2.24 5.76 -2.57
CA TYR A 82 2.86 6.36 -3.76
C TYR A 82 2.87 5.41 -4.98
N GLY A 83 3.08 4.12 -4.73
CA GLY A 83 2.99 3.08 -5.76
C GLY A 83 1.54 2.74 -6.14
N LEU A 84 0.63 2.65 -5.16
CA LEU A 84 -0.79 2.43 -5.42
C LEU A 84 -1.39 3.51 -6.31
N ASP A 85 -1.12 4.79 -6.00
CA ASP A 85 -1.63 5.92 -6.78
C ASP A 85 -1.04 5.92 -8.20
N TYR A 86 0.22 5.49 -8.36
CA TYR A 86 0.83 5.32 -9.68
C TYR A 86 0.17 4.22 -10.51
N LEU A 87 -0.04 3.05 -9.90
CA LEU A 87 -0.68 1.92 -10.57
C LEU A 87 -2.12 2.26 -10.95
N ASN A 88 -2.87 2.93 -10.07
CA ASN A 88 -4.22 3.40 -10.38
C ASN A 88 -4.19 4.37 -11.56
N GLU A 89 -3.28 5.35 -11.57
CA GLU A 89 -3.15 6.28 -12.68
C GLU A 89 -2.83 5.56 -14.00
N LEU A 90 -1.93 4.58 -13.98
CA LEU A 90 -1.53 3.82 -15.16
C LEU A 90 -2.68 2.95 -15.70
N LEU A 91 -3.33 2.18 -14.82
CA LEU A 91 -4.39 1.23 -15.19
C LEU A 91 -5.67 1.94 -15.64
N LEU A 92 -6.07 3.01 -14.94
CA LEU A 92 -7.27 3.77 -15.31
C LEU A 92 -7.06 4.52 -16.63
N LYS A 93 -5.90 5.16 -16.81
CA LYS A 93 -5.58 5.82 -18.09
C LYS A 93 -5.45 4.83 -19.25
N SER A 94 -4.93 3.62 -19.00
CA SER A 94 -4.90 2.60 -20.06
C SER A 94 -6.29 2.14 -20.46
N SER A 95 -7.21 2.04 -19.50
CA SER A 95 -8.62 1.69 -19.76
C SER A 95 -9.33 2.76 -20.59
N GLU A 96 -9.16 4.04 -20.23
CA GLU A 96 -9.75 5.16 -20.96
C GLU A 96 -9.25 5.25 -22.41
N ARG A 97 -7.97 4.96 -22.66
CA ARG A 97 -7.42 4.93 -24.03
C ARG A 97 -7.97 3.79 -24.87
N ALA A 98 -8.15 2.60 -24.27
CA ALA A 98 -8.69 1.44 -24.96
C ALA A 98 -10.18 1.59 -25.33
N MET A 99 -10.93 2.41 -24.58
CA MET A 99 -12.36 2.66 -24.83
C MET A 99 -12.62 3.82 -25.81
N ASN A 100 -11.60 4.63 -26.10
CA ASN A 100 -11.66 5.77 -27.02
C ASN A 100 -11.00 5.47 -28.39
N GLN A 101 -10.64 4.21 -28.64
CA GLN A 101 -10.23 3.66 -29.95
C GLN A 101 -11.35 2.80 -30.51
#